data_AF-A0A7C2K5L4-F1
#
_entry.id   AF-A0A7C2K5L4-F1
#
_cell.length_a   1.000
_cell.length_b   1.000
_cell.length_c   1.000
_cell.angle_alpha   90.00
_cell.angle_beta   90.00
_cell.angle_gamma   90.00
#
_symmetry.space_group_name_H-M   'P 1'
#
loop_
_entity.id
_entity.type
_entity.pdbx_description
1 polymer ?
#
loop_
_entity_poly.entity_id
_entity_poly.type
_entity_poly.pdbx_seq_one_letter_code
_entity_poly.pdbx_strand_id
1 'polypeptide(L)' 'MKILCVYRHKVSKENEDIKKIVEKIKAKGHEVVEFDLFAAKTDEDFDRLIDLIWEVDKTISWW' A
#
# COMPACT_ATOMS: atom_id res chain seq x y z
N MET A 1 -10.56 -1.70 -10.62
CA MET A 1 -9.61 -0.60 -10.38
C MET A 1 -8.59 -1.11 -9.38
N LYS A 2 -7.33 -1.17 -9.80
CA LYS A 2 -6.18 -1.60 -9.01
C LYS A 2 -5.70 -0.40 -8.20
N ILE A 3 -5.59 -0.55 -6.90
CA ILE A 3 -5.23 0.51 -5.96
C ILE A 3 -3.98 0.08 -5.21
N LEU A 4 -2.92 0.88 -5.29
CA LEU A 4 -1.72 0.68 -4.48
C LEU A 4 -1.87 1.44 -3.16
N CYS A 5 -1.87 0.71 -2.06
CA CYS A 5 -1.82 1.26 -0.70
C CYS A 5 -0.38 1.23 -0.20
N VAL A 6 0.25 2.39 -0.15
CA VAL A 6 1.61 2.56 0.36
C VAL A 6 1.53 3.08 1.79
N TYR A 7 2.08 2.35 2.75
CA TYR A 7 2.06 2.75 4.15
C TYR A 7 3.42 2.57 4.81
N ARG A 8 3.72 3.41 5.80
CA ARG A 8 4.94 3.34 6.59
C ARG A 8 4.58 2.99 8.04
N HIS A 9 4.85 1.76 8.48
CA HIS A 9 4.55 1.37 9.86
C HIS A 9 5.70 0.73 10.62
N LYS A 10 5.92 1.21 11.85
CA LYS A 10 6.90 0.64 12.78
C LYS A 10 6.27 -0.31 13.81
N VAL A 11 5.07 -0.05 14.37
CA VAL A 11 4.40 -0.93 15.36
C VAL A 11 2.86 -0.77 15.46
N SER A 12 2.15 -1.87 15.16
CA SER A 12 0.84 -2.39 15.59
C SER A 12 -0.45 -1.55 15.76
N LYS A 13 -0.48 -0.28 16.17
CA LYS A 13 -1.76 0.39 16.52
C LYS A 13 -2.44 1.10 15.33
N GLU A 14 -1.64 1.71 14.47
CA GLU A 14 -2.12 2.34 13.22
C GLU A 14 -2.40 1.28 12.13
N ASN A 15 -1.84 0.08 12.30
CA ASN A 15 -2.03 -1.07 11.41
C ASN A 15 -3.50 -1.55 11.38
N GLU A 16 -4.25 -1.42 12.47
CA GLU A 16 -5.68 -1.81 12.48
C GLU A 16 -6.53 -0.90 11.61
N ASP A 17 -6.26 0.41 11.61
CA ASP A 17 -7.04 1.36 10.82
C ASP A 17 -6.68 1.27 9.34
N ILE A 18 -5.40 1.07 8.99
CA ILE A 18 -5.00 0.77 7.61
C ILE A 18 -5.64 -0.53 7.14
N LYS A 19 -5.63 -1.60 7.96
CA LYS A 19 -6.32 -2.84 7.63
C LYS A 19 -7.81 -2.61 7.37
N LYS A 20 -8.51 -1.87 8.24
CA LYS A 20 -9.93 -1.53 8.03
C LYS A 20 -10.14 -0.76 6.72
N ILE A 21 -9.22 0.14 6.36
CA ILE A 21 -9.30 0.92 5.12
C ILE A 21 -9.07 0.01 3.91
N VAL A 22 -8.02 -0.81 3.93
CA VAL A 22 -7.72 -1.80 2.90
C VAL A 22 -8.89 -2.78 2.72
N GLU A 23 -9.45 -3.29 3.81
CA GLU A 23 -10.63 -4.16 3.79
C GLU A 23 -11.85 -3.47 3.20
N LYS A 24 -12.11 -2.20 3.58
CA LYS A 24 -13.20 -1.42 2.97
C LYS A 24 -13.00 -1.20 1.47
N ILE A 25 -11.76 -1.01 1.03
CA ILE A 25 -11.43 -0.83 -0.38
C ILE A 25 -11.64 -2.16 -1.14
N LYS A 26 -11.18 -3.29 -0.58
CA LYS A 26 -11.44 -4.64 -1.12
C LYS A 26 -12.94 -4.95 -1.17
N ALA A 27 -13.69 -4.60 -0.12
CA ALA A 27 -15.14 -4.80 -0.04
C ALA A 27 -15.93 -3.99 -1.08
N LYS A 28 -15.37 -2.88 -1.58
CA LYS A 28 -15.95 -2.10 -2.69
C LYS A 28 -15.65 -2.72 -4.08
N GLY A 29 -15.00 -3.87 -4.14
CA GLY A 29 -14.66 -4.55 -5.39
C GLY A 29 -13.41 -3.99 -6.07
N HIS A 30 -12.55 -3.28 -5.34
CA HIS A 30 -11.26 -2.83 -5.85
C HIS A 30 -10.18 -3.86 -5.54
N GLU A 31 -9.25 -4.01 -6.48
CA GLU A 31 -8.07 -4.84 -6.28
C GLU A 31 -7.02 -4.00 -5.54
N VAL A 32 -6.51 -4.49 -4.42
CA VAL A 32 -5.58 -3.72 -3.57
C VAL A 32 -4.23 -4.39 -3.54
N VAL A 33 -3.20 -3.61 -3.89
CA VAL A 33 -1.79 -3.97 -3.72
C VAL A 33 -1.26 -3.20 -2.52
N GLU A 34 -0.58 -3.89 -1.61
CA GLU A 34 -0.08 -3.32 -0.36
C GLU A 34 1.44 -3.21 -0.44
N PHE A 35 2.00 -2.05 -0.10
CA PHE A 35 3.44 -1.82 -0.06
C PHE A 35 3.87 -1.18 1.25
N ASP A 36 4.73 -1.88 2.00
CA ASP A 36 5.26 -1.43 3.29
C ASP A 36 6.59 -0.68 3.11
N LEU A 37 6.53 0.65 3.23
CA LEU A 37 7.68 1.54 3.18
C LEU A 37 8.67 1.34 4.34
N PHE A 38 8.25 0.75 5.46
CA PHE A 38 9.15 0.50 6.59
C PHE A 38 9.98 -0.77 6.38
N ALA A 39 9.43 -1.73 5.64
CA ALA A 39 10.12 -2.97 5.27
C ALA A 39 11.08 -2.77 4.08
N ALA A 40 10.79 -1.81 3.20
CA ALA A 40 11.66 -1.44 2.08
C ALA A 40 13.01 -0.90 2.58
N LYS A 41 14.11 -1.56 2.21
CA LYS A 41 15.47 -1.24 2.68
C LYS A 41 16.48 -1.08 1.56
N THR A 42 16.19 -1.57 0.36
CA THR A 42 17.10 -1.53 -0.79
C THR A 42 16.52 -0.68 -1.90
N ASP A 43 17.40 -0.19 -2.78
CA ASP A 43 17.00 0.57 -3.97
C ASP A 43 16.07 -0.25 -4.89
N GLU A 44 16.26 -1.57 -4.96
CA GLU A 44 15.38 -2.50 -5.69
C GLU A 44 13.93 -2.52 -5.16
N ASP A 45 13.72 -2.31 -3.86
CA ASP A 45 12.38 -2.22 -3.29
C ASP A 45 11.67 -0.94 -3.77
N PHE A 46 12.43 0.15 -3.91
CA PHE A 46 11.91 1.42 -4.41
C PHE A 46 11.67 1.38 -5.92
N ASP A 47 12.52 0.72 -6.70
CA ASP A 47 12.27 0.48 -8.13
C ASP A 47 10.98 -0.32 -8.33
N ARG A 48 10.76 -1.37 -7.53
CA ARG A 48 9.48 -2.11 -7.53
C ARG A 48 8.29 -1.25 -7.13
N LEU A 49 8.44 -0.34 -6.18
CA LEU A 49 7.38 0.59 -5.82
C LEU A 49 7.00 1.48 -7.01
N ILE A 50 8.00 1.96 -7.77
CA ILE A 50 7.78 2.79 -8.96
C ILE A 50 7.02 1.99 -10.01
N ASP A 51 7.43 0.75 -10.30
CA ASP A 51 6.73 -0.12 -11.24
C ASP A 51 5.27 -0.34 -10.82
N LEU A 52 5.04 -0.61 -9.53
CA LEU A 52 3.70 -0.77 -8.98
C LEU A 52 2.84 0.48 -9.14
N ILE A 53 3.40 1.68 -8.98
CA ILE A 53 2.67 2.95 -9.19
C ILE A 53 2.20 3.07 -10.65
N TRP A 54 3.01 2.63 -11.61
CA TRP A 54 2.64 2.65 -13.02
C TRP A 54 1.60 1.61 -13.42
N GLU A 55 1.55 0.47 -12.72
CA GLU A 55 0.58 -0.59 -12.99
C GLU A 55 -0.81 -0.37 -12.39
N VAL A 56 -0.91 0.44 -11.33
CA VAL A 56 -2.18 0.68 -10.66
C VAL A 56 -2.93 1.87 -11.24
N ASP A 57 -4.25 1.85 -11.12
CA ASP A 57 -5.08 2.98 -11.53
C ASP A 57 -5.00 4.14 -10.53
N LYS A 58 -4.77 3.83 -9.24
CA LYS A 58 -4.67 4.82 -8.15
C LYS A 58 -3.68 4.39 -7.08
N THR A 59 -2.99 5.37 -6.50
CA THR A 59 -2.13 5.17 -5.34
C THR A 59 -2.65 5.96 -4.16
N ILE A 60 -2.68 5.32 -2.98
CA ILE A 60 -3.02 5.95 -1.71
C ILE A 60 -1.84 5.76 -0.77
N SER A 61 -1.16 6.86 -0.45
CA SER A 61 0.00 6.88 0.44
C SER A 61 -0.36 7.47 1.80
N TRP A 62 0.10 6.82 2.87
CA TRP A 62 -0.13 7.22 4.26
C TRP A 62 1.22 7.18 5.01
N TRP A 63 1.51 8.21 5.80
CA TRP A 63 2.80 8.42 6.46
C TRP A 63 2.70 8.38 7.97
#